data_AF-A0A1T4WJZ5-F1
#
_entry.id   AF-A0A1T4WJZ5-F1
#
_cell.length_a   1.000
_cell.length_b   1.000
_cell.length_c   1.000
_cell.angle_alpha   90.00
_cell.angle_beta   90.00
_cell.angle_gamma   90.00
#
_symmetry.space_group_name_H-M   'P 1'
#
loop_
_entity.id
_entity.type
_entity.pdbx_description
1 polymer ?
#
loop_
_entity_poly.entity_id
_entity_poly.type
_entity_poly.pdbx_seq_one_letter_code
_entity_poly.pdbx_strand_id
1 'polypeptide(L)'
;MKFSRLFVLGLAAAALVSCKTITSERLAFADAPVSYQLVSEMVDEETIEYSVKFRNVGQQVVSFDYTIADEPGVPHIDCLGPNSGLVENLYPGAEASVKNPVKSMSHVYVTLGKVTAGKRTSDQLAKQYKPSTLIPATSTGGASPLPLLESVNAPGE
;
A
#
# COMPACT_ATOMS: atom_id res chain seq x y z
N MET A 1 58.17 -5.83 46.92
CA MET A 1 58.55 -6.40 45.61
C MET A 1 57.70 -7.66 45.42
N LYS A 2 56.85 -7.88 44.42
CA LYS A 2 56.67 -7.34 43.06
C LYS A 2 55.16 -7.31 42.75
N PHE A 3 54.65 -6.21 42.22
CA PHE A 3 53.34 -6.15 41.58
C PHE A 3 53.50 -6.65 40.14
N SER A 4 52.81 -7.73 39.77
CA SER A 4 52.71 -8.15 38.36
C SER A 4 51.29 -7.89 37.88
N ARG A 5 51.16 -6.85 37.04
CA ARG A 5 49.95 -6.49 36.33
C ARG A 5 49.68 -7.53 35.25
N LEU A 6 48.46 -8.07 35.19
CA LEU A 6 47.96 -8.72 33.98
C LEU A 6 46.62 -8.09 33.62
N PHE A 7 46.76 -7.07 32.78
CA PHE A 7 45.75 -6.55 31.87
C PHE A 7 45.28 -7.71 30.97
N VAL A 8 43.99 -8.01 30.95
CA VAL A 8 43.37 -8.71 29.81
C VAL A 8 42.21 -7.86 29.35
N LEU A 9 42.50 -7.02 28.35
CA LEU A 9 41.50 -6.42 27.48
C LEU A 9 40.75 -7.55 26.77
N GLY A 10 39.50 -7.79 27.14
CA GLY A 10 38.56 -8.53 26.32
C GLY A 10 38.10 -7.64 25.17
N LEU A 11 38.70 -7.84 24.00
CA LEU A 11 38.30 -7.20 22.74
C LEU A 11 36.83 -7.59 22.45
N ALA A 12 35.91 -6.63 22.55
CA ALA A 12 34.56 -6.80 22.03
C ALA A 12 34.63 -6.77 20.49
N ALA A 13 34.62 -7.95 19.87
CA ALA A 13 34.40 -8.08 18.43
C ALA A 13 32.92 -7.80 18.15
N ALA A 14 32.54 -6.53 18.05
CA ALA A 14 31.30 -6.15 17.41
C ALA A 14 31.48 -6.47 15.91
N ALA A 15 31.02 -7.66 15.50
CA ALA A 15 30.80 -7.95 14.10
C ALA A 15 29.77 -6.94 13.60
N LEU A 16 30.25 -5.88 12.95
CA LEU A 16 29.41 -5.05 12.10
C LEU A 16 29.00 -5.95 10.93
N VAL A 17 27.90 -6.71 11.13
CA VAL A 17 27.13 -7.25 10.01
C VAL A 17 26.73 -6.03 9.20
N SER A 18 27.48 -5.78 8.13
CA SER A 18 27.12 -4.79 7.14
C SER A 18 25.90 -5.35 6.43
N CYS A 19 24.70 -5.08 6.95
CA CYS A 19 23.46 -5.33 6.25
C CYS A 19 23.55 -4.61 4.91
N LYS A 20 23.77 -5.36 3.84
CA LYS A 20 23.79 -4.81 2.49
C LYS A 20 22.35 -4.47 2.12
N THR A 21 22.01 -3.20 2.23
CA THR A 21 20.74 -2.67 1.73
C THR A 21 20.93 -2.22 0.29
N ILE A 22 20.13 -2.78 -0.61
CA ILE A 22 20.03 -2.32 -1.99
C ILE A 22 18.71 -1.55 -2.10
N THR A 23 18.74 -0.43 -2.80
CA THR A 23 17.55 0.41 -3.02
C THR A 23 17.44 0.77 -4.49
N SER A 24 16.23 0.65 -5.04
CA SER A 24 15.92 1.08 -6.41
C SER A 24 15.78 2.61 -6.53
N GLU A 25 15.55 3.11 -7.74
CA GLU A 25 15.14 4.49 -7.97
C GLU A 25 13.78 4.78 -7.31
N ARG A 26 13.60 6.01 -6.87
CA ARG A 26 12.33 6.46 -6.27
C ARG A 26 11.38 6.94 -7.35
N LEU A 27 10.19 6.36 -7.40
CA LEU A 27 9.16 6.67 -8.39
C LEU A 27 8.02 7.43 -7.73
N ALA A 28 7.66 8.59 -8.28
CA ALA A 28 6.53 9.39 -7.82
C ALA A 28 5.26 9.02 -8.58
N PHE A 29 4.13 8.99 -7.88
CA PHE A 29 2.82 8.83 -8.52
C PHE A 29 2.39 10.17 -9.14
N ALA A 30 1.88 10.15 -10.37
CA ALA A 30 1.48 11.37 -11.07
C ALA A 30 0.29 12.06 -10.39
N ASP A 31 -0.68 11.27 -9.92
CA ASP A 31 -1.95 11.76 -9.39
C ASP A 31 -2.02 11.81 -7.84
N ALA A 32 -0.91 11.54 -7.16
CA ALA A 32 -0.87 11.49 -5.70
C ALA A 32 0.45 12.06 -5.14
N PRO A 33 0.42 12.73 -3.97
CA PRO A 33 1.62 13.29 -3.32
C PRO A 33 2.44 12.19 -2.61
N VAL A 34 2.60 11.04 -3.23
CA VAL A 34 3.29 9.87 -2.70
C VAL A 34 4.32 9.42 -3.73
N SER A 35 5.45 8.94 -3.24
CA SER A 35 6.44 8.21 -4.04
C SER A 35 6.71 6.87 -3.39
N TYR A 36 7.22 5.91 -4.15
CA TYR A 36 7.64 4.63 -3.63
C TYR A 36 9.05 4.27 -4.09
N GLN A 37 9.69 3.38 -3.34
CA GLN A 37 11.02 2.86 -3.62
C GLN A 37 11.09 1.41 -3.16
N LEU A 38 11.59 0.53 -4.02
CA LEU A 38 11.85 -0.87 -3.63
C LEU A 38 13.17 -0.95 -2.88
N VAL A 39 13.14 -1.68 -1.76
CA VAL A 39 14.28 -1.90 -0.87
C VAL A 39 14.43 -3.38 -0.65
N SER A 40 15.67 -3.88 -0.75
CA SER A 40 16.02 -5.24 -0.37
C SER A 40 17.12 -5.21 0.65
N GLU A 41 16.95 -5.93 1.74
CA GLU A 41 17.90 -5.99 2.84
C GLU A 41 18.35 -7.44 3.03
N MET A 42 19.67 -7.66 3.02
CA MET A 42 20.25 -8.93 3.47
C MET A 42 20.18 -8.97 4.99
N VAL A 43 19.29 -9.79 5.53
CA VAL A 43 19.09 -9.97 6.98
C VAL A 43 20.07 -11.01 7.54
N ASP A 44 20.38 -12.03 6.73
CA ASP A 44 21.43 -13.01 6.98
C ASP A 44 22.06 -13.47 5.65
N GLU A 45 22.95 -14.47 5.69
CA GLU A 45 23.70 -14.95 4.52
C GLU A 45 22.82 -15.59 3.42
N GLU A 46 21.60 -16.03 3.74
CA GLU A 46 20.68 -16.72 2.84
C GLU A 46 19.31 -16.02 2.70
N THR A 47 18.99 -15.07 3.59
CA THR A 47 17.70 -14.39 3.66
C THR A 47 17.78 -12.95 3.19
N ILE A 48 17.05 -12.66 2.12
CA ILE A 48 16.82 -11.30 1.60
C ILE A 48 15.37 -10.91 1.83
N GLU A 49 15.15 -9.83 2.58
CA GLU A 49 13.83 -9.25 2.76
C GLU A 49 13.58 -8.16 1.72
N TYR A 50 12.43 -8.24 1.04
CA TYR A 50 11.99 -7.25 0.07
C TYR A 50 10.87 -6.41 0.67
N SER A 51 11.03 -5.10 0.58
CA SER A 51 10.08 -4.11 1.09
C SER A 51 9.84 -3.01 0.06
N VAL A 52 8.65 -2.41 0.14
CA VAL A 52 8.31 -1.18 -0.58
C VAL A 52 8.27 -0.04 0.44
N LYS A 53 9.07 1.00 0.24
CA LYS A 53 9.03 2.21 1.03
C LYS A 53 8.22 3.28 0.32
N PHE A 54 7.12 3.68 0.93
CA PHE A 54 6.37 4.85 0.52
C PHE A 54 6.91 6.09 1.21
N ARG A 55 6.94 7.22 0.50
CA ARG A 55 7.28 8.52 1.06
C ARG A 55 6.25 9.56 0.65
N ASN A 56 5.75 10.31 1.62
CA ASN A 56 4.91 11.46 1.35
C ASN A 56 5.77 12.63 0.88
N VAL A 57 5.57 13.05 -0.37
CA VAL A 57 6.29 14.17 -1.00
C VAL A 57 5.46 15.46 -1.02
N GLY A 58 4.22 15.42 -0.51
CA GLY A 58 3.36 16.58 -0.36
C GLY A 58 3.55 17.32 0.97
N GLN A 59 2.65 18.28 1.20
CA GLN A 59 2.65 19.14 2.39
C GLN A 59 1.59 18.77 3.43
N GLN A 60 0.67 17.86 3.10
CA GLN A 60 -0.41 17.42 3.98
C GLN A 60 -0.17 15.97 4.43
N VAL A 61 -0.70 15.61 5.60
CA VAL A 61 -0.80 14.20 6.02
C VAL A 61 -1.67 13.46 5.00
N VAL A 62 -1.27 12.28 4.57
CA VAL A 62 -2.04 11.46 3.63
C VAL A 62 -2.25 10.05 4.14
N SER A 63 -3.40 9.46 3.85
CA SER A 63 -3.62 8.03 3.98
C SER A 63 -3.99 7.47 2.62
N PHE A 64 -3.65 6.22 2.34
CA PHE A 64 -3.94 5.60 1.06
C PHE A 64 -3.89 4.07 1.14
N ASP A 65 -4.73 3.41 0.36
CA ASP A 65 -4.59 1.99 0.07
C ASP A 65 -3.76 1.78 -1.20
N TYR A 66 -3.17 0.59 -1.27
CA TYR A 66 -2.27 0.22 -2.34
C TYR A 66 -2.43 -1.26 -2.67
N THR A 67 -1.98 -1.64 -3.87
CA THR A 67 -1.76 -3.03 -4.29
C THR A 67 -0.37 -3.14 -4.90
N ILE A 68 0.34 -4.20 -4.53
CA ILE A 68 1.65 -4.56 -5.10
C ILE A 68 1.45 -5.74 -6.06
N ALA A 69 1.97 -5.63 -7.27
CA ALA A 69 1.84 -6.66 -8.30
C ALA A 69 3.18 -6.91 -9.00
N ASP A 70 3.30 -8.08 -9.61
CA ASP A 70 4.38 -8.49 -10.50
C ASP A 70 4.16 -8.04 -11.96
N GLU A 71 2.92 -7.65 -12.30
CA GLU A 71 2.52 -7.18 -13.62
C GLU A 71 2.14 -5.69 -13.62
N PRO A 72 2.46 -4.95 -14.70
CA PRO A 72 2.04 -3.57 -14.84
C PRO A 72 0.52 -3.50 -15.12
N GLY A 73 -0.13 -2.46 -14.58
CA GLY A 73 -1.53 -2.17 -14.88
C GLY A 73 -2.54 -3.01 -14.09
N VAL A 74 -2.10 -3.81 -13.09
CA VAL A 74 -3.01 -4.48 -12.17
C VAL A 74 -3.79 -3.43 -11.38
N PRO A 75 -5.14 -3.39 -11.52
CA PRO A 75 -5.95 -2.39 -10.84
C PRO A 75 -6.02 -2.68 -9.35
N HIS A 76 -6.06 -1.62 -8.56
CA HIS A 76 -6.38 -1.72 -7.14
C HIS A 76 -7.86 -2.07 -6.95
N ILE A 77 -8.16 -3.10 -6.15
CA ILE A 77 -9.53 -3.51 -5.84
C ILE A 77 -9.93 -3.04 -4.43
N ASP A 78 -9.18 -3.49 -3.43
CA ASP A 78 -9.40 -3.13 -2.03
C ASP A 78 -8.12 -3.30 -1.19
N CYS A 79 -8.15 -2.75 0.02
CA CYS A 79 -7.04 -2.78 0.98
C CYS A 79 -6.89 -4.10 1.76
N LEU A 80 -7.79 -5.07 1.57
CA LEU A 80 -7.78 -6.39 2.24
C LEU A 80 -7.28 -7.51 1.32
N GLY A 81 -7.05 -7.22 0.05
CA GLY A 81 -6.50 -8.14 -0.93
C GLY A 81 -5.12 -8.69 -0.52
N PRO A 82 -4.72 -9.85 -1.07
CA PRO A 82 -3.53 -10.59 -0.64
C PRO A 82 -2.21 -9.81 -0.81
N ASN A 83 -2.17 -8.88 -1.78
CA ASN A 83 -1.01 -8.03 -2.03
C ASN A 83 -1.33 -6.54 -1.79
N SER A 84 -2.40 -6.28 -1.04
CA SER A 84 -2.88 -4.94 -0.77
C SER A 84 -2.65 -4.56 0.68
N GLY A 85 -2.71 -3.26 0.95
CA GLY A 85 -2.70 -2.76 2.31
C GLY A 85 -3.16 -1.32 2.39
N LEU A 86 -3.13 -0.79 3.61
CA LEU A 86 -3.48 0.58 3.94
C LEU A 86 -2.30 1.24 4.67
N VAL A 87 -1.86 2.39 4.18
CA VAL A 87 -0.94 3.28 4.90
C VAL A 87 -1.78 4.37 5.55
N GLU A 88 -1.78 4.41 6.87
CA GLU A 88 -2.53 5.40 7.65
C GLU A 88 -1.66 6.59 8.03
N ASN A 89 -2.18 7.81 7.82
CA ASN A 89 -1.62 9.07 8.33
C ASN A 89 -0.10 9.26 8.09
N LEU A 90 0.35 9.03 6.86
CA LEU A 90 1.73 9.30 6.47
C LEU A 90 2.00 10.82 6.47
N TYR A 91 2.82 11.27 7.40
CA TYR A 91 3.17 12.68 7.56
C TYR A 91 4.05 13.20 6.41
N PRO A 92 4.01 14.51 6.10
CA PRO A 92 4.88 15.12 5.10
C PRO A 92 6.36 14.77 5.32
N GLY A 93 7.03 14.29 4.28
CA GLY A 93 8.43 13.89 4.31
C GLY A 93 8.71 12.54 4.98
N ALA A 94 7.74 11.95 5.70
CA ALA A 94 7.90 10.66 6.37
C ALA A 94 7.83 9.48 5.39
N GLU A 95 8.39 8.36 5.82
CA GLU A 95 8.40 7.11 5.06
C GLU A 95 7.66 6.00 5.81
N ALA A 96 6.94 5.15 5.07
CA ALA A 96 6.32 3.93 5.57
C ALA A 96 6.86 2.74 4.77
N SER A 97 7.38 1.74 5.46
CA SER A 97 7.88 0.50 4.85
C SER A 97 6.84 -0.59 4.97
N VAL A 98 6.54 -1.25 3.86
CA VAL A 98 5.62 -2.39 3.81
C VAL A 98 6.32 -3.59 3.18
N LYS A 99 5.94 -4.80 3.59
CA LYS A 99 6.51 -6.03 3.04
C LYS A 99 6.09 -6.19 1.57
N ASN A 100 7.04 -6.57 0.72
CA ASN A 100 6.75 -6.90 -0.67
C ASN A 100 6.33 -8.38 -0.80
N PRO A 101 5.06 -8.70 -1.14
CA PRO A 101 4.60 -10.07 -1.30
C PRO A 101 5.18 -10.78 -2.54
N VAL A 102 5.64 -10.03 -3.54
CA VAL A 102 6.22 -10.56 -4.80
C VAL A 102 7.63 -11.12 -4.58
N LYS A 103 8.27 -10.83 -3.43
CA LYS A 103 9.61 -11.32 -3.04
C LYS A 103 10.69 -11.08 -4.11
N SER A 104 10.56 -9.99 -4.86
CA SER A 104 11.48 -9.62 -5.94
C SER A 104 11.78 -8.11 -5.87
N MET A 105 12.91 -7.71 -6.46
CA MET A 105 13.22 -6.30 -6.72
C MET A 105 12.88 -5.86 -8.15
N SER A 106 12.78 -6.82 -9.07
CA SER A 106 12.45 -6.58 -10.46
C SER A 106 10.99 -6.89 -10.73
N HIS A 107 10.38 -6.15 -11.66
CA HIS A 107 8.98 -6.31 -12.06
C HIS A 107 7.99 -6.07 -10.90
N VAL A 108 8.30 -5.17 -9.96
CA VAL A 108 7.34 -4.82 -8.90
C VAL A 108 6.66 -3.52 -9.26
N TYR A 109 5.34 -3.58 -9.42
CA TYR A 109 4.50 -2.45 -9.72
C TYR A 109 3.60 -2.17 -8.53
N VAL A 110 3.43 -0.88 -8.23
CA VAL A 110 2.56 -0.44 -7.14
C VAL A 110 1.44 0.38 -7.75
N THR A 111 0.20 0.01 -7.44
CA THR A 111 -0.98 0.75 -7.83
C THR A 111 -1.61 1.34 -6.57
N LEU A 112 -1.82 2.65 -6.56
CA LEU A 112 -2.58 3.31 -5.50
C LEU A 112 -4.08 3.20 -5.77
N GLY A 113 -4.84 3.01 -4.70
CA GLY A 113 -6.29 3.13 -4.72
C GLY A 113 -6.74 4.54 -4.39
N LYS A 114 -7.53 4.67 -3.34
CA LYS A 114 -7.99 5.95 -2.81
C LYS A 114 -6.85 6.62 -2.03
N VAL A 115 -6.75 7.94 -2.18
CA VAL A 115 -5.82 8.78 -1.41
C VAL A 115 -6.62 9.85 -0.69
N THR A 116 -6.41 9.98 0.61
CA THR A 116 -7.09 10.97 1.45
C THR A 116 -6.09 11.93 2.06
N ALA A 117 -6.36 13.22 1.91
CA ALA A 117 -5.61 14.26 2.60
C ALA A 117 -6.20 14.55 3.99
N GLY A 118 -5.32 14.94 4.91
CA GLY A 118 -5.63 15.27 6.28
C GLY A 118 -5.50 14.10 7.25
N LYS A 119 -5.25 14.44 8.52
CA LYS A 119 -5.18 13.45 9.60
C LYS A 119 -6.57 12.90 9.90
N ARG A 120 -6.69 11.57 9.99
CA ARG A 120 -7.94 10.85 10.28
C ARG A 120 -7.71 9.84 11.40
N THR A 121 -8.75 9.52 12.15
CA THR A 121 -8.68 8.40 13.11
C THR A 121 -8.77 7.07 12.36
N SER A 122 -8.18 6.01 12.92
CA SER A 122 -8.22 4.68 12.28
C SER A 122 -9.65 4.17 12.09
N ASP A 123 -10.62 4.55 12.92
CA ASP A 123 -12.04 4.24 12.69
C ASP A 123 -12.64 4.93 11.44
N GLN A 124 -12.24 6.17 11.18
CA GLN A 124 -12.67 6.89 9.97
C GLN A 124 -12.02 6.30 8.72
N LEU A 125 -10.74 5.93 8.82
CA LEU A 125 -10.03 5.26 7.74
C LEU A 125 -10.61 3.87 7.48
N ALA A 126 -10.90 3.09 8.52
CA ALA A 126 -11.53 1.78 8.38
C ALA A 126 -12.88 1.87 7.63
N LYS A 127 -13.72 2.86 7.92
CA LYS A 127 -14.98 3.07 7.18
C LYS A 127 -14.78 3.48 5.72
N GLN A 128 -13.67 4.13 5.41
CA GLN A 128 -13.41 4.68 4.07
C GLN A 128 -12.69 3.68 3.16
N TYR A 129 -11.79 2.89 3.73
CA TYR A 129 -10.87 2.00 3.03
C TYR A 129 -11.29 0.53 3.11
N LYS A 130 -11.90 0.09 4.22
CA LYS A 130 -12.50 -1.25 4.25
C LYS A 130 -13.85 -1.17 3.53
N PRO A 131 -14.06 -1.90 2.43
CA PRO A 131 -15.41 -2.08 1.94
C PRO A 131 -16.19 -2.80 3.04
N SER A 132 -17.13 -2.10 3.68
CA SER A 132 -18.15 -2.77 4.46
C SER A 132 -18.90 -3.69 3.50
N THR A 133 -18.62 -4.99 3.58
CA THR A 133 -19.50 -6.02 3.06
C THR A 133 -20.86 -5.79 3.74
N LEU A 134 -21.79 -5.14 3.06
CA LEU A 134 -23.23 -5.00 3.31
C LEU A 134 -23.67 -3.83 2.40
N ILE A 135 -24.21 -4.08 1.21
CA ILE A 135 -25.52 -4.71 1.00
C ILE A 135 -25.42 -5.60 -0.27
N PRO A 136 -25.88 -6.86 -0.29
CA PRO A 136 -26.28 -7.46 -1.55
C PRO A 136 -27.26 -6.48 -2.20
N ALA A 137 -27.13 -6.21 -3.49
CA ALA A 137 -28.18 -5.51 -4.21
C ALA A 137 -29.48 -6.28 -3.91
N THR A 138 -30.34 -5.71 -3.06
CA THR A 138 -31.74 -6.07 -3.07
C THR A 138 -32.13 -5.75 -4.49
N SER A 139 -32.25 -6.77 -5.32
CA SER A 139 -33.06 -6.74 -6.51
C SER A 139 -34.49 -6.50 -6.02
N THR A 140 -34.79 -5.27 -5.61
CA THR A 140 -36.11 -4.73 -5.84
C THR A 140 -36.25 -4.80 -7.34
N GLY A 141 -36.91 -5.88 -7.79
CA GLY A 141 -37.64 -5.89 -9.04
C GLY A 141 -38.68 -4.77 -8.96
N GLY A 142 -38.22 -3.53 -9.07
CA GLY A 142 -38.99 -2.40 -9.47
C GLY A 142 -39.21 -2.58 -10.95
N ALA A 143 -40.25 -3.33 -11.30
CA ALA A 143 -40.84 -3.28 -12.62
C ALA A 143 -41.13 -1.80 -12.91
N SER A 144 -40.27 -1.17 -13.70
CA SER A 144 -40.63 0.06 -14.40
C SER A 144 -41.72 -0.36 -15.38
N PRO A 145 -42.97 0.13 -15.27
CA PRO A 145 -43.95 -0.12 -16.30
C PRO A 145 -43.44 0.57 -17.58
N LEU A 146 -43.30 -0.22 -18.65
CA LEU A 146 -43.08 0.26 -20.01
C LEU A 146 -44.09 1.37 -20.34
N PRO A 147 -43.70 2.42 -21.07
CA PRO A 147 -44.67 3.42 -21.53
C PRO A 147 -45.68 2.73 -22.46
N LEU A 148 -46.95 2.83 -22.08
CA LEU A 148 -48.09 2.35 -22.85
C LEU A 148 -48.13 3.13 -24.18
N LEU A 149 -47.90 2.45 -25.31
CA LEU A 149 -48.20 3.02 -26.63
C LEU A 149 -49.73 3.12 -26.76
N GLU A 150 -50.23 4.36 -26.81
CA GLU A 150 -51.62 4.68 -27.14
C GLU A 150 -51.97 4.05 -28.49
N SER A 151 -52.90 3.10 -28.48
CA SER A 151 -53.52 2.56 -29.68
C SER A 151 -54.48 3.61 -30.22
N VAL A 152 -54.08 4.30 -31.28
CA VAL A 152 -54.92 5.30 -31.95
C VAL A 152 -56.17 4.62 -32.51
N ASN A 153 -57.33 5.06 -32.03
CA ASN A 153 -58.64 4.62 -32.49
C ASN A 153 -58.93 5.32 -33.81
N ALA A 154 -59.15 4.57 -34.90
CA ALA A 154 -59.66 5.13 -36.16
C ALA A 154 -61.17 4.85 -36.25
N PRO A 155 -62.01 5.86 -36.54
CA PRO A 155 -63.45 5.69 -36.73
C PRO A 155 -63.72 5.07 -38.11
N GLY A 156 -64.77 4.24 -38.18
CA GLY A 156 -65.02 3.34 -39.31
C GLY A 156 -65.62 3.94 -40.56
N GLU A 157 -65.82 3.03 -41.51
CA GLU A 157 -66.91 2.91 -42.49
C GLU A 157 -67.13 1.41 -42.77
#